data_AF-A0A0Q8DFS5-F1
#
_entry.id   AF-A0A0Q8DFS5-F1
#
_cell.length_a   1.000
_cell.length_b   1.000
_cell.length_c   1.000
_cell.angle_alpha   90.00
_cell.angle_beta   90.00
_cell.angle_gamma   90.00
#
_symmetry.space_group_name_H-M   'P 1'
#
loop_
_entity.id
_entity.type
_entity.pdbx_description
1 polymer ?
#
loop_
_entity_poly.entity_id
_entity_poly.type
_entity_poly.pdbx_seq_one_letter_code
_entity_poly.pdbx_strand_id
1 'polypeptide(L)'
;MPVRWVAAVAVVLVAATGCRATQWPSDADPAQFCEDMTGTQFWESGIDQLIIEHGTPEDLPFEARRYLIDLDEGRQTDPVGEQALEKYVADHC
;
A
#
# COMPACT_ATOMS: atom_id res chain seq x y z
N MET A 1 42.14 -43.00 -6.07
CA MET A 1 41.56 -41.86 -5.32
C MET A 1 41.25 -40.75 -6.32
N PRO A 2 40.13 -40.01 -6.30
CA PRO A 2 39.00 -40.01 -5.35
C PRO A 2 37.61 -40.17 -6.02
N VAL A 3 36.66 -40.73 -5.25
CA VAL A 3 35.23 -40.76 -5.55
C VAL A 3 34.70 -39.33 -5.43
N ARG A 4 34.27 -38.72 -6.55
CA ARG A 4 33.65 -37.39 -6.52
C ARG A 4 32.20 -37.56 -6.10
N TRP A 5 31.97 -37.41 -4.80
CA TRP A 5 30.68 -37.12 -4.20
C TRP A 5 30.09 -35.87 -4.85
N VAL A 6 29.00 -36.03 -5.59
CA VAL A 6 28.15 -34.89 -5.98
C VAL A 6 27.12 -34.79 -4.88
N ALA A 7 27.38 -33.91 -3.91
CA ALA A 7 26.42 -33.53 -2.90
C ALA A 7 25.21 -32.90 -3.60
N ALA A 8 24.05 -33.55 -3.49
CA ALA A 8 22.77 -32.98 -3.87
C ALA A 8 22.50 -31.80 -2.93
N VAL A 9 22.85 -30.59 -3.37
CA VAL A 9 22.39 -29.36 -2.72
C VAL A 9 20.90 -29.28 -3.00
N ALA A 10 20.10 -29.71 -2.03
CA ALA A 10 18.67 -29.45 -2.01
C ALA A 10 18.50 -27.92 -1.86
N VAL A 11 18.33 -27.25 -3.00
CA VAL A 11 17.91 -25.87 -3.06
C VAL A 11 16.46 -25.84 -2.55
N VAL A 12 16.29 -25.55 -1.26
CA VAL A 12 14.98 -25.22 -0.69
C VAL A 12 14.65 -23.80 -1.14
N LEU A 13 14.17 -23.68 -2.37
CA LEU A 13 13.58 -22.46 -2.92
C LEU A 13 12.12 -22.36 -2.45
N VAL A 14 11.85 -21.25 -1.77
CA VAL A 14 10.58 -20.51 -1.76
C VAL A 14 9.36 -21.18 -1.12
N ALA A 15 9.08 -20.73 0.11
CA ALA A 15 7.71 -20.53 0.59
C ALA A 15 7.66 -19.32 1.54
N ALA A 16 8.18 -18.18 1.11
CA ALA A 16 7.82 -16.88 1.67
C ALA A 16 6.74 -16.23 0.80
N THR A 17 5.72 -17.01 0.45
CA THR A 17 4.47 -16.47 -0.13
C THR A 17 3.51 -16.23 1.02
N GLY A 18 3.43 -14.99 1.51
CA GLY A 18 2.36 -14.65 2.47
C GLY A 18 2.47 -13.30 3.18
N CYS A 19 3.66 -12.78 3.42
CA CYS A 19 3.79 -11.43 3.95
C CYS A 19 3.82 -10.44 2.77
N ARG A 20 2.66 -10.20 2.13
CA ARG A 20 2.49 -8.86 1.56
C ARG A 20 2.65 -7.90 2.73
N ALA A 21 3.43 -6.84 2.56
CA ALA A 21 3.46 -5.76 3.53
C ALA A 21 2.05 -5.14 3.57
N THR A 22 1.13 -5.73 4.33
CA THR A 22 -0.24 -5.25 4.52
C THR A 22 -0.29 -4.10 5.53
N GLN A 23 0.84 -3.42 5.72
CA GLN A 23 0.97 -2.27 6.58
C GLN A 23 1.51 -1.16 5.71
N TRP A 24 0.58 -0.44 5.10
CA TRP A 24 0.85 0.90 4.63
C TRP A 24 1.48 1.68 5.79
N PRO A 25 2.64 2.33 5.59
CA PRO A 25 3.23 3.16 6.62
C PRO A 25 2.20 4.15 7.17
N SER A 26 2.16 4.34 8.48
CA SER A 26 1.18 5.25 9.11
C SER A 26 1.77 6.61 9.47
N ASP A 27 3.04 6.85 9.12
CA ASP A 27 3.84 8.04 9.42
C ASP A 27 4.27 8.78 8.15
N ALA A 28 3.48 8.70 7.08
CA ALA A 28 3.77 9.41 5.84
C ALA A 28 3.76 10.93 6.08
N ASP A 29 4.67 11.64 5.41
CA ASP A 29 4.67 13.10 5.41
C ASP A 29 3.39 13.62 4.74
N PRO A 30 2.59 14.49 5.39
CA PRO A 30 1.34 14.97 4.83
C PRO A 30 1.51 15.68 3.48
N ALA A 31 2.61 16.42 3.28
CA ALA A 31 2.84 17.11 2.02
C ALA A 31 3.16 16.11 0.90
N GLN A 32 3.95 15.08 1.20
CA GLN A 32 4.21 13.99 0.25
C GLN A 32 2.92 13.23 -0.11
N PHE A 33 2.10 12.90 0.89
CA PHE A 33 0.81 12.25 0.67
C PHE A 33 -0.12 13.10 -0.22
N CYS A 34 -0.16 14.41 0.00
CA CYS A 34 -0.96 15.33 -0.81
C CYS A 34 -0.44 15.45 -2.25
N GLU A 35 0.88 15.47 -2.45
CA GLU A 35 1.48 15.43 -3.78
C GLU A 35 1.10 14.14 -4.52
N ASP A 36 1.20 12.99 -3.84
CA ASP A 36 0.85 11.71 -4.42
C ASP A 36 -0.67 11.61 -4.72
N MET A 37 -1.54 12.09 -3.83
CA MET A 37 -3.01 12.08 -3.99
C MET A 37 -3.49 12.99 -5.12
N THR A 38 -2.88 14.17 -5.26
CA THR A 38 -3.26 15.17 -6.28
C THR A 38 -2.53 14.96 -7.61
N GLY A 39 -1.59 14.01 -7.66
CA GLY A 39 -0.95 13.54 -8.87
C GLY A 39 -1.93 13.00 -9.91
N THR A 40 -1.51 13.02 -11.18
CA THR A 40 -2.38 12.77 -12.35
C THR A 40 -2.96 11.34 -12.42
N GLN A 41 -2.56 10.40 -11.54
CA GLN A 41 -2.77 8.96 -11.76
C GLN A 41 -3.82 8.29 -10.84
N PHE A 42 -4.32 8.97 -9.80
CA PHE A 42 -5.34 8.41 -8.89
C PHE A 42 -6.68 8.07 -9.55
N TRP A 43 -7.01 8.77 -10.64
CA TRP A 43 -8.39 8.84 -11.13
C TRP A 43 -8.75 7.78 -12.18
N GLU A 44 -7.77 7.12 -12.83
CA GLU A 44 -8.04 6.16 -13.91
C GLU A 44 -7.74 4.70 -13.58
N SER A 45 -6.86 4.40 -12.62
CA SER A 45 -6.37 3.01 -12.40
C SER A 45 -6.47 2.47 -10.97
N GLY A 46 -6.99 3.26 -10.02
CA GLY A 46 -6.98 2.93 -8.60
C GLY A 46 -5.96 3.76 -7.82
N ILE A 47 -5.57 3.30 -6.64
CA ILE A 47 -4.58 3.97 -5.80
C ILE A 47 -3.21 3.96 -6.48
N ASP A 48 -2.56 5.11 -6.50
CA ASP A 48 -1.17 5.22 -6.93
C ASP A 48 -0.26 4.40 -6.00
N GLN A 49 0.64 3.63 -6.60
CA GLN A 49 1.62 2.82 -5.88
C GLN A 49 2.49 3.67 -4.94
N LEU A 50 2.70 4.96 -5.25
CA LEU A 50 3.41 5.90 -4.38
C LEU A 50 2.75 6.06 -3.02
N ILE A 51 1.42 6.06 -2.96
CA ILE A 51 0.70 6.13 -1.68
C ILE A 51 0.83 4.82 -0.89
N ILE A 52 0.89 3.69 -1.57
CA ILE A 52 1.14 2.40 -0.91
C ILE A 52 2.56 2.38 -0.31
N GLU A 53 3.54 2.92 -1.04
CA GLU A 53 4.95 2.95 -0.66
C GLU A 53 5.25 3.98 0.44
N HIS A 54 4.74 5.21 0.31
CA HIS A 54 4.92 6.28 1.29
C HIS A 54 3.98 6.16 2.48
N GLY A 55 2.81 5.54 2.28
CA GLY A 55 1.81 5.30 3.31
C GLY A 55 0.79 6.42 3.47
N THR A 56 0.14 6.44 4.63
CA THR A 56 -0.83 7.47 5.01
C THR A 56 -0.33 8.30 6.18
N PRO A 57 -0.70 9.59 6.26
CA PRO A 57 -0.45 10.43 7.41
C PRO A 57 -1.10 9.87 8.69
N GLU A 58 -0.51 10.15 9.85
CA GLU A 58 -1.06 9.73 11.15
C GLU A 58 -2.44 10.34 11.43
N ASP A 59 -2.65 11.58 10.98
CA ASP A 59 -3.88 12.36 11.17
C ASP A 59 -4.98 12.04 10.16
N LEU A 60 -4.70 11.17 9.18
CA LEU A 60 -5.71 10.71 8.23
C LEU A 60 -6.84 9.99 8.99
N PRO A 61 -8.11 10.40 8.80
CA PRO A 61 -9.25 9.75 9.43
C PRO A 61 -9.27 8.24 9.16
N PHE A 62 -9.72 7.48 10.15
CA PHE A 62 -9.78 6.02 10.05
C PHE A 62 -10.60 5.56 8.84
N GLU A 63 -11.72 6.23 8.58
CA GLU A 63 -12.63 5.96 7.47
C GLU A 63 -11.93 6.17 6.12
N ALA A 64 -11.14 7.24 5.99
CA ALA A 64 -10.36 7.53 4.79
C ALA A 64 -9.23 6.49 4.58
N ARG A 65 -8.52 6.13 5.65
CA ARG A 65 -7.48 5.09 5.59
C ARG A 65 -8.06 3.73 5.19
N ARG A 66 -9.21 3.37 5.75
CA ARG A 66 -9.91 2.13 5.41
C ARG A 66 -10.39 2.13 3.95
N TYR A 67 -10.92 3.25 3.46
CA TYR A 67 -11.30 3.39 2.06
C TYR A 67 -10.11 3.15 1.12
N LEU A 68 -8.95 3.71 1.44
CA LEU A 68 -7.73 3.47 0.67
C LEU A 68 -7.33 1.98 0.69
N ILE A 69 -7.35 1.32 1.85
CA ILE A 69 -7.07 -0.11 1.94
C ILE A 69 -8.09 -0.94 1.14
N ASP A 70 -9.38 -0.58 1.21
CA ASP A 70 -10.44 -1.27 0.47
C ASP A 70 -10.27 -1.14 -1.04
N LEU A 71 -9.85 0.03 -1.53
CA LEU A 71 -9.51 0.27 -2.94
C LEU A 71 -8.30 -0.57 -3.38
N ASP A 72 -7.21 -0.62 -2.60
CA ASP A 72 -6.00 -1.40 -2.92
C ASP A 72 -6.27 -2.91 -2.95
N GLU A 73 -7.09 -3.39 -2.03
CA GLU A 73 -7.50 -4.79 -1.98
C GLU A 73 -8.59 -5.15 -3.01
N GLY A 74 -9.06 -4.17 -3.81
CA GLY A 74 -10.13 -4.35 -4.79
C GLY A 74 -11.47 -4.77 -4.15
N ARG A 75 -11.68 -4.38 -2.89
CA ARG A 75 -12.92 -4.64 -2.14
C ARG A 75 -13.98 -3.60 -2.50
N GLN A 76 -15.22 -3.92 -2.13
CA GLN A 76 -16.31 -2.95 -2.25
C GLN A 76 -16.01 -1.76 -1.34
N THR A 77 -15.89 -0.59 -1.95
CA THR A 77 -15.68 0.67 -1.26
C THR A 77 -16.95 1.16 -0.58
N ASP A 78 -16.77 1.89 0.52
CA ASP A 78 -17.86 2.51 1.28
C ASP A 78 -17.88 4.03 1.04
N PRO A 79 -19.07 4.63 0.79
CA PRO A 79 -19.21 6.05 0.48
C PRO A 79 -18.90 6.99 1.66
N VAL A 80 -18.87 6.50 2.91
CA VAL A 80 -18.44 7.32 4.06
C VAL A 80 -16.92 7.49 4.04
N GLY A 81 -16.20 6.42 3.71
CA GLY A 81 -14.75 6.45 3.60
C GLY A 81 -14.26 7.32 2.44
N GLU A 82 -14.96 7.29 1.30
CA GLU A 82 -14.71 8.18 0.15
C GLU A 82 -14.87 9.66 0.54
N GLN A 83 -16.01 10.03 1.13
CA GLN A 83 -16.25 11.40 1.61
C GLN A 83 -15.23 11.85 2.67
N ALA A 84 -14.81 10.94 3.55
CA ALA A 84 -13.80 11.25 4.56
C ALA A 84 -12.44 11.56 3.91
N LEU A 85 -12.06 10.82 2.87
CA LEU A 85 -10.84 11.07 2.12
C LEU A 85 -10.93 12.39 1.33
N GLU A 86 -12.02 12.61 0.60
CA GLU A 86 -12.24 13.86 -0.15
C GLU A 86 -12.20 15.08 0.76
N LYS A 87 -12.85 14.99 1.93
CA LYS A 87 -12.84 16.05 2.93
C LYS A 87 -11.44 16.29 3.49
N TYR A 88 -10.70 15.24 3.80
CA TYR A 88 -9.32 15.38 4.28
C TYR A 88 -8.45 16.07 3.24
N VAL A 89 -8.49 15.62 1.98
CA VAL A 89 -7.74 16.25 0.88
C VAL A 89 -8.13 17.72 0.71
N ALA A 90 -9.43 18.04 0.74
CA ALA A 90 -9.90 19.41 0.62
C ALA A 90 -9.47 20.33 1.78
N ASP A 91 -9.38 19.79 2.99
CA ASP A 91 -9.04 20.54 4.20
C ASP A 91 -7.51 20.63 4.43
N HIS A 92 -6.71 19.69 3.90
CA HIS A 92 -5.30 19.51 4.26
C HIS A 92 -4.27 19.60 3.10
N CYS A 93 -4.65 19.50 1.81
CA CYS A 93 -3.70 19.35 0.68
C CYS A 93 -3.41 20.59 -0.22
#